data_AF-A0A1G1ZT33-F1
#
_entry.id   AF-A0A1G1ZT33-F1
#
_cell.length_a   1.000
_cell.length_b   1.000
_cell.length_c   1.000
_cell.angle_alpha   90.00
_cell.angle_beta   90.00
_cell.angle_gamma   90.00
#
_symmetry.space_group_name_H-M   'P 1'
#
loop_
_entity.id
_entity.type
_entity.pdbx_description
1 polymer ?
#
loop_
_entity_poly.entity_id
_entity_poly.type
_entity_poly.pdbx_seq_one_letter_code
_entity_poly.pdbx_strand_id
1 'polypeptide(L)'
;MEAIIKMGSKIKLMIRITNSRFYNKKGFTLIEMLIVISIIGILASIVLVGLGAFRSRGRDTRRIADLREAQGALELYYTKFQQYPSSGLNSWGTMSQAIINGGVGVNTVSNDPLSPAKTYVYGASSDQQQYVLMATLEEASHPGLKDDVDGTVFGVNCGDAPQGNYCVRL
;
A
#
# COMPACT_ATOMS: atom_id res chain seq x y z
N MET A 1 -20.91 -62.93 42.91
CA MET A 1 -19.68 -62.61 43.66
C MET A 1 -18.53 -63.31 42.96
N GLU A 2 -18.21 -62.80 41.79
CA GLU A 2 -17.23 -61.73 41.65
C GLU A 2 -15.82 -62.30 41.52
N ALA A 3 -15.28 -62.07 40.33
CA ALA A 3 -13.98 -61.41 40.19
C ALA A 3 -12.73 -62.24 39.88
N ILE A 4 -12.76 -63.56 39.66
CA ILE A 4 -11.57 -64.27 39.12
C ILE A 4 -11.86 -65.09 37.84
N ILE A 5 -12.58 -64.45 36.91
CA ILE A 5 -12.28 -64.51 35.48
C ILE A 5 -10.98 -63.72 35.16
N LYS A 6 -10.34 -63.10 36.15
CA LYS A 6 -9.33 -62.08 35.94
C LYS A 6 -7.91 -62.58 36.22
N MET A 7 -7.38 -63.48 35.37
CA MET A 7 -5.98 -63.44 34.90
C MET A 7 -5.53 -64.71 34.18
N GLY A 8 -6.26 -65.15 33.16
CA GLY A 8 -5.68 -65.95 32.07
C GLY A 8 -4.61 -65.23 31.23
N SER A 9 -3.87 -64.26 31.79
CA SER A 9 -3.12 -63.31 30.96
C SER A 9 -2.11 -62.43 31.73
N LYS A 10 -1.44 -62.91 32.79
CA LYS A 10 -0.43 -62.09 33.48
C LYS A 10 0.95 -62.71 33.70
N ILE A 11 1.16 -63.97 33.32
CA ILE A 11 2.49 -64.58 33.32
C ILE A 11 3.04 -64.70 31.89
N LYS A 12 2.56 -63.82 31.00
CA LYS A 12 3.42 -63.15 30.01
C LYS A 12 4.38 -62.17 30.75
N LEU A 13 5.02 -62.65 31.82
CA LEU A 13 5.90 -61.90 32.72
C LEU A 13 7.38 -62.05 32.35
N MET A 14 7.69 -62.79 31.29
CA MET A 14 9.05 -62.87 30.77
C MET A 14 9.06 -62.32 29.35
N ILE A 15 9.27 -61.01 29.26
CA ILE A 15 10.14 -60.33 28.27
C ILE A 15 10.07 -58.84 28.64
N ARG A 16 10.95 -58.48 29.58
CA ARG A 16 11.47 -57.12 29.71
C ARG A 16 12.41 -56.92 28.52
N ILE A 17 11.87 -56.47 27.39
CA ILE A 17 12.69 -55.77 26.39
C ILE A 17 11.90 -54.52 26.00
N THR A 18 12.04 -53.48 26.82
CA THR A 18 11.88 -52.11 26.34
C THR A 18 12.97 -51.88 25.30
N ASN A 19 12.65 -52.14 24.03
CA ASN A 19 13.47 -51.69 22.92
C ASN A 19 13.21 -50.18 22.75
N SER A 20 13.82 -49.37 23.61
CA SER A 20 14.00 -47.96 23.30
C SER A 20 15.03 -47.90 22.17
N ARG A 21 14.54 -47.99 20.93
CA ARG A 21 15.31 -47.52 19.79
C ARG A 21 15.61 -46.06 20.08
N PHE A 22 16.84 -45.77 20.52
CA PHE A 22 17.38 -44.43 20.46
C PHE A 22 17.31 -44.04 18.99
N TYR A 23 16.26 -43.29 18.63
CA TYR A 23 16.21 -42.60 17.37
C TYR A 23 17.49 -41.76 17.34
N ASN A 24 18.42 -42.12 16.46
CA ASN A 24 19.50 -41.27 16.02
C ASN A 24 18.87 -40.03 15.38
N LYS A 25 18.38 -39.11 16.22
CA LYS A 25 18.04 -37.77 15.82
C LYS A 25 19.35 -37.11 15.51
N LYS A 26 19.76 -37.14 14.24
CA LYS A 26 20.83 -36.30 13.72
C LYS A 26 20.41 -34.86 13.99
N GLY A 27 20.98 -34.25 15.03
CA GLY A 27 20.81 -32.83 15.32
C GLY A 27 21.69 -32.02 14.37
N PHE A 28 21.26 -30.79 14.07
CA PHE A 28 22.10 -29.83 13.36
C PHE A 28 23.37 -29.55 14.19
N THR A 29 24.51 -29.47 13.51
CA THR A 29 25.78 -29.07 14.09
C THR A 29 25.81 -27.55 14.32
N LEU A 30 26.61 -27.09 15.29
CA LEU A 30 26.78 -25.66 15.55
C LEU A 30 27.34 -24.91 14.34
N ILE A 31 28.24 -25.54 13.58
CA ILE A 31 28.82 -24.95 12.37
C ILE A 31 27.80 -24.80 11.25
N GLU A 32 26.85 -25.74 11.12
CA GLU A 32 25.75 -25.62 10.15
C GLU A 32 24.87 -24.40 10.46
N MET A 33 24.54 -24.16 11.73
CA MET A 33 23.76 -22.98 12.10
C MET A 33 24.56 -21.68 11.97
N LEU A 34 25.87 -21.70 12.21
CA LEU A 34 26.76 -20.55 12.02
C LEU A 34 26.82 -20.09 10.56
N ILE A 35 26.94 -21.03 9.61
CA ILE A 35 26.98 -20.72 8.17
C ILE A 35 25.62 -20.22 7.68
N VAL A 36 24.52 -20.75 8.21
CA VAL A 36 23.18 -20.31 7.81
C VAL A 36 22.92 -18.87 8.23
N ILE A 37 23.19 -18.50 9.48
CA ILE A 37 22.99 -17.11 9.93
C ILE A 37 23.95 -16.14 9.24
N SER A 38 25.16 -16.57 8.86
CA SER A 38 26.10 -15.71 8.14
C SER A 38 25.61 -15.42 6.72
N ILE A 39 25.11 -16.42 5.99
CA ILE A 39 24.53 -16.23 4.66
C ILE A 39 23.26 -15.37 4.74
N ILE A 40 22.37 -15.62 5.71
CA ILE A 40 21.17 -14.79 5.91
C ILE A 40 21.55 -13.34 6.20
N GLY A 41 22.58 -13.10 7.03
CA GLY A 41 23.09 -11.77 7.32
C GLY A 41 23.57 -11.02 6.07
N ILE A 42 24.33 -11.70 5.20
CA ILE A 42 24.80 -11.12 3.94
C ILE A 42 23.62 -10.76 3.03
N LEU A 43 22.69 -11.71 2.81
CA LEU A 43 21.52 -11.46 1.95
C LEU A 43 20.63 -10.35 2.50
N ALA A 44 20.37 -10.32 3.81
CA ALA A 44 19.55 -9.29 4.44
C ALA A 44 20.15 -7.89 4.28
N SER A 45 21.49 -7.75 4.35
CA SER A 45 22.16 -6.45 4.20
C SER A 45 21.94 -5.82 2.82
N ILE A 46 21.93 -6.62 1.75
CA ILE A 46 21.75 -6.16 0.37
C ILE A 46 20.32 -5.70 0.14
N VAL A 47 19.34 -6.47 0.63
CA VAL A 47 17.90 -6.17 0.44
C VAL A 47 17.50 -4.84 1.06
N LEU A 48 18.05 -4.50 2.23
CA LEU A 48 17.69 -3.28 2.94
C LEU A 48 18.06 -2.00 2.16
N VAL A 49 19.15 -2.02 1.38
CA VAL A 49 19.60 -0.84 0.60
C VAL A 49 18.60 -0.46 -0.50
N GLY A 50 17.92 -1.43 -1.12
CA GLY A 50 16.97 -1.17 -2.21
C GLY A 50 15.56 -0.83 -1.75
N LEU A 51 15.16 -1.23 -0.53
CA LEU A 51 13.76 -1.22 -0.10
C LEU A 51 13.13 0.19 -0.04
N GLY A 52 13.93 1.23 0.23
CA GLY A 52 13.47 2.63 0.27
C GLY A 52 12.89 3.09 -1.06
N ALA A 53 13.65 2.93 -2.15
CA ALA A 53 13.25 3.34 -3.50
C ALA A 53 12.07 2.52 -4.04
N PHE A 54 11.97 1.23 -3.71
CA PHE A 54 10.81 0.42 -4.07
C PHE A 54 9.53 0.90 -3.38
N ARG A 55 9.64 1.29 -2.09
CA ARG A 55 8.49 1.81 -1.34
C ARG A 55 8.02 3.17 -1.86
N SER A 56 8.94 4.08 -2.21
CA SER A 56 8.57 5.39 -2.77
C SER A 56 7.85 5.22 -4.11
N ARG A 57 8.39 4.41 -5.03
CA ARG A 57 7.76 4.09 -6.32
C ARG A 57 6.38 3.45 -6.19
N GLY A 58 6.23 2.54 -5.21
CA GLY A 58 4.94 1.94 -4.90
C GLY A 58 3.91 2.98 -4.42
N ARG A 59 4.34 3.96 -3.61
CA ARG A 59 3.48 5.08 -3.20
C ARG A 59 3.17 6.02 -4.36
N ASP A 60 4.13 6.34 -5.22
CA ASP A 60 3.90 7.19 -6.40
C ASP A 60 2.89 6.56 -7.37
N THR A 61 3.01 5.25 -7.61
CA THR A 61 2.02 4.49 -8.39
C THR A 61 0.63 4.59 -7.77
N ARG A 62 0.54 4.51 -6.43
CA ARG A 62 -0.72 4.68 -5.72
C ARG A 62 -1.26 6.10 -5.84
N ARG A 63 -0.43 7.13 -5.71
CA ARG A 63 -0.85 8.54 -5.88
C ARG A 63 -1.49 8.77 -7.24
N ILE A 64 -0.87 8.26 -8.30
CA ILE A 64 -1.41 8.37 -9.67
C ILE A 64 -2.75 7.64 -9.80
N ALA A 65 -2.88 6.45 -9.19
CA ALA A 65 -4.14 5.71 -9.18
C ALA A 65 -5.25 6.44 -8.40
N ASP A 66 -4.92 7.01 -7.24
CA ASP A 66 -5.85 7.80 -6.40
C ASP A 66 -6.36 9.04 -7.16
N LEU A 67 -5.50 9.72 -7.92
CA LEU A 67 -5.93 10.84 -8.76
C LEU A 67 -6.91 10.38 -9.85
N ARG A 68 -6.67 9.25 -10.50
CA ARG A 68 -7.60 8.70 -11.52
C ARG A 68 -8.95 8.30 -10.93
N GLU A 69 -8.95 7.75 -9.72
CA GLU A 69 -10.19 7.47 -8.97
C GLU A 69 -10.96 8.77 -8.71
N ALA A 70 -10.27 9.82 -8.28
CA ALA A 70 -10.87 11.14 -8.06
C ALA A 70 -11.39 11.78 -9.36
N GLN A 71 -10.70 11.61 -10.50
CA GLN A 71 -11.22 12.03 -11.81
C GLN A 71 -12.57 11.38 -12.09
N GLY A 72 -12.68 10.05 -11.92
CA GLY A 72 -13.96 9.36 -12.10
C GLY A 72 -15.08 9.91 -11.20
N ALA A 73 -14.77 10.22 -9.94
CA ALA A 73 -15.72 10.83 -9.02
C ALA A 73 -16.13 12.25 -9.47
N LEU A 74 -15.20 13.04 -10.00
CA LEU A 74 -15.47 14.37 -10.56
C LEU A 74 -16.34 14.30 -11.82
N GLU A 75 -16.12 13.34 -12.71
CA GLU A 75 -16.97 13.14 -13.91
C GLU A 75 -18.42 12.77 -13.51
N LEU A 76 -18.60 11.94 -12.48
CA LEU A 76 -19.92 11.63 -11.93
C LEU A 76 -20.58 12.88 -11.32
N TYR A 77 -19.80 13.71 -10.64
CA TYR A 77 -20.27 15.00 -10.11
C TYR A 77 -20.71 15.94 -11.23
N TYR A 78 -19.89 16.10 -12.27
CA TYR A 78 -20.22 16.93 -13.42
C TYR A 78 -21.47 16.42 -14.15
N THR A 79 -21.62 15.12 -14.33
CA THR A 79 -22.82 14.53 -14.94
C THR A 79 -24.10 14.95 -14.19
N LYS A 80 -24.03 15.03 -12.86
CA LYS A 80 -25.18 15.39 -12.00
C LYS A 80 -25.44 16.90 -11.93
N PHE A 81 -24.38 17.70 -11.81
CA PHE A 81 -24.51 19.14 -11.50
C PHE A 81 -24.15 20.06 -12.68
N GLN A 82 -23.67 19.51 -13.80
CA GLN A 82 -23.20 20.23 -14.99
C GLN A 82 -22.07 21.24 -14.71
N GLN A 83 -21.34 21.00 -13.62
CA GLN A 83 -20.19 21.80 -13.18
C GLN A 83 -19.34 20.96 -12.23
N TYR A 84 -18.04 21.25 -12.17
CA TYR A 84 -17.14 20.70 -11.16
C TYR A 84 -17.31 21.44 -9.82
N PRO A 85 -16.92 20.83 -8.69
CA PRO A 85 -16.95 21.51 -7.40
C PRO A 85 -16.20 22.84 -7.43
N SER A 86 -16.91 23.91 -7.08
CA SER A 86 -16.28 25.20 -6.82
C SER A 86 -15.31 25.07 -5.67
N SER A 87 -14.14 25.67 -5.82
CA SER A 87 -13.14 25.62 -4.77
C SER A 87 -12.16 26.76 -4.90
N GLY A 88 -11.68 27.28 -3.76
CA GLY A 88 -10.47 28.10 -3.75
C GLY A 88 -9.24 27.30 -4.20
N LEU A 89 -8.09 27.95 -4.32
CA LEU A 89 -6.84 27.27 -4.65
C LEU A 89 -6.49 26.19 -3.61
N ASN A 90 -5.98 25.04 -4.06
CA ASN A 90 -5.41 23.97 -3.24
C ASN A 90 -6.37 23.34 -2.21
N SER A 91 -7.51 22.86 -2.71
CA SER A 91 -8.71 22.69 -1.89
C SER A 91 -9.29 21.27 -1.98
N TRP A 92 -8.41 20.27 -1.91
CA TRP A 92 -8.77 18.85 -2.00
C TRP A 92 -9.84 18.43 -1.00
N GLY A 93 -9.73 18.89 0.26
CA GLY A 93 -10.71 18.55 1.30
C GLY A 93 -12.11 19.10 0.99
N THR A 94 -12.22 20.32 0.48
CA THR A 94 -13.53 20.90 0.13
C THR A 94 -14.13 20.24 -1.10
N MET A 95 -13.30 19.90 -2.09
CA MET A 95 -13.72 19.14 -3.27
C MET A 95 -14.22 17.74 -2.87
N SER A 96 -13.47 17.02 -2.03
CA SER A 96 -13.86 15.71 -1.51
C SER A 96 -15.21 15.76 -0.79
N GLN A 97 -15.42 16.78 0.07
CA GLN A 97 -16.71 16.98 0.74
C GLN A 97 -17.83 17.34 -0.23
N ALA A 98 -17.57 18.14 -1.26
CA ALA A 98 -18.56 18.45 -2.28
C ALA A 98 -19.00 17.20 -3.05
N ILE A 99 -18.06 16.30 -3.39
CA ILE A 99 -18.35 15.01 -4.03
C ILE A 99 -19.23 14.15 -3.10
N ILE A 100 -18.84 14.00 -1.84
CA ILE A 100 -19.56 13.16 -0.85
C ILE A 100 -20.98 13.69 -0.62
N ASN A 101 -21.10 14.99 -0.30
CA ASN A 101 -22.40 15.62 -0.05
C ASN A 101 -23.25 15.74 -1.33
N GLY A 102 -22.58 15.79 -2.48
CA GLY A 102 -23.21 15.73 -3.80
C GLY A 102 -23.92 14.41 -4.06
N GLY A 103 -23.65 13.35 -3.28
CA GLY A 103 -24.36 12.08 -3.35
C GLY A 103 -24.22 11.42 -4.73
N VAL A 104 -22.99 11.33 -5.21
CA VAL A 104 -22.63 10.74 -6.52
C VAL A 104 -22.22 9.26 -6.42
N GLY A 105 -22.45 8.64 -5.26
CA GLY A 105 -22.08 7.24 -4.99
C GLY A 105 -20.65 7.05 -4.46
N VAL A 106 -19.97 8.12 -4.07
CA VAL A 106 -18.63 8.12 -3.49
C VAL A 106 -18.71 8.60 -2.04
N ASN A 107 -18.21 7.80 -1.09
CA ASN A 107 -18.27 8.12 0.34
C ASN A 107 -16.93 8.62 0.91
N THR A 108 -15.84 8.38 0.18
CA THR A 108 -14.49 8.81 0.55
C THR A 108 -13.69 9.04 -0.73
N VAL A 109 -12.86 10.07 -0.74
CA VAL A 109 -11.82 10.26 -1.76
C VAL A 109 -10.47 10.05 -1.09
N SER A 110 -9.60 9.26 -1.71
CA SER A 110 -8.29 8.87 -1.17
C SER A 110 -7.37 10.07 -0.91
N ASN A 111 -6.55 9.99 0.15
CA ASN A 111 -5.50 10.99 0.45
C ASN A 111 -4.12 10.39 0.19
N ASP A 112 -3.06 11.22 0.28
CA ASP A 112 -1.69 10.76 0.07
C ASP A 112 -1.33 9.60 1.02
N PRO A 113 -0.72 8.51 0.53
CA PRO A 113 -0.44 7.32 1.32
C PRO A 113 0.62 7.54 2.42
N LEU A 114 1.35 8.65 2.41
CA LEU A 114 2.38 8.94 3.42
C LEU A 114 1.77 9.36 4.75
N SER A 115 0.63 10.04 4.75
CA SER A 115 -0.07 10.48 5.96
C SER A 115 -1.49 10.95 5.63
N PRO A 116 -2.49 10.68 6.50
CA PRO A 116 -3.83 11.24 6.34
C PRO A 116 -3.88 12.77 6.30
N ALA A 117 -2.85 13.44 6.84
CA ALA A 117 -2.72 14.90 6.84
C ALA A 117 -2.10 15.46 5.55
N LYS A 118 -1.48 14.61 4.70
CA LYS A 118 -1.07 15.01 3.37
C LYS A 118 -2.24 14.76 2.41
N THR A 119 -2.70 15.83 1.78
CA THR A 119 -3.71 15.75 0.72
C THR A 119 -3.08 16.04 -0.63
N TYR A 120 -3.76 15.59 -1.67
CA TYR A 120 -3.52 16.07 -3.02
C TYR A 120 -3.99 17.52 -3.14
N VAL A 121 -3.84 18.07 -4.33
CA VAL A 121 -4.21 19.45 -4.65
C VAL A 121 -5.27 19.42 -5.74
N TYR A 122 -6.29 20.25 -5.57
CA TYR A 122 -7.36 20.47 -6.54
C TYR A 122 -7.42 21.95 -6.90
N GLY A 123 -7.58 22.24 -8.19
CA GLY A 123 -7.90 23.54 -8.72
C GLY A 123 -8.99 23.43 -9.77
N ALA A 124 -9.88 24.42 -9.83
CA ALA A 124 -10.95 24.50 -10.80
C ALA A 124 -10.90 25.83 -11.55
N SER A 125 -11.34 25.84 -12.80
CA SER A 125 -11.54 27.06 -13.55
C SER A 125 -12.65 27.92 -12.91
N SER A 126 -12.64 29.23 -13.17
CA SER A 126 -13.63 30.16 -12.60
C SER A 126 -15.07 29.87 -13.03
N ASP A 127 -15.25 29.24 -14.19
CA ASP A 127 -16.54 28.79 -14.72
C ASP A 127 -16.91 27.36 -14.30
N GLN A 128 -16.05 26.69 -13.51
CA GLN A 128 -16.22 25.31 -13.04
C GLN A 128 -16.39 24.27 -14.17
N GLN A 129 -15.91 24.58 -15.37
CA GLN A 129 -15.97 23.68 -16.53
C GLN A 129 -14.70 22.83 -16.70
N GLN A 130 -13.62 23.20 -16.04
CA GLN A 130 -12.34 22.49 -16.10
C GLN A 130 -11.74 22.39 -14.70
N TYR A 131 -10.88 21.39 -14.52
CA TYR A 131 -10.16 21.18 -13.28
C TYR A 131 -8.74 20.67 -13.51
N VAL A 132 -7.93 20.74 -12.47
CA VAL A 132 -6.63 20.10 -12.37
C VAL A 132 -6.48 19.44 -11.00
N LEU A 133 -5.95 18.22 -11.00
CA LEU A 133 -5.53 17.50 -9.81
C LEU A 133 -4.02 17.40 -9.81
N MET A 134 -3.40 17.56 -8.64
CA MET A 134 -1.96 17.46 -8.49
C MET A 134 -1.58 16.58 -7.31
N ALA A 135 -0.58 15.73 -7.52
CA ALA A 135 0.11 14.99 -6.49
C ALA A 135 1.62 15.21 -6.58
N THR A 136 2.26 15.53 -5.46
CA THR A 136 3.73 15.60 -5.41
C THR A 136 4.30 14.19 -5.25
N LEU A 137 4.98 13.70 -6.28
CA LEU A 137 5.67 12.41 -6.28
C LEU A 137 6.95 12.49 -5.45
N GLU A 138 7.37 11.35 -4.91
CA GLU A 138 8.62 11.23 -4.17
C GLU A 138 9.84 11.12 -5.10
N GLU A 139 9.67 10.53 -6.27
CA GLU A 139 10.70 10.49 -7.32
C GLU A 139 10.54 11.70 -8.25
N ALA A 140 11.39 12.72 -8.07
CA ALA A 140 11.37 13.95 -8.89
C ALA A 140 11.68 13.72 -10.39
N SER A 141 12.18 12.53 -10.75
CA SER A 141 12.42 12.11 -12.13
C SER A 141 11.52 10.94 -12.55
N HIS A 142 10.35 10.81 -11.91
CA HIS A 142 9.41 9.74 -12.22
C HIS A 142 9.00 9.83 -13.70
N PRO A 143 9.01 8.72 -14.48
CA PRO A 143 8.72 8.77 -15.91
C PRO A 143 7.36 9.38 -16.26
N GLY A 144 6.38 9.25 -15.36
CA GLY A 144 5.04 9.82 -15.53
C GLY A 144 5.00 11.36 -15.54
N LEU A 145 6.04 12.04 -15.06
CA LEU A 145 6.18 13.51 -15.10
C LEU A 145 6.52 14.05 -16.51
N LYS A 146 6.72 13.17 -17.49
CA LYS A 146 6.97 13.60 -18.88
C LYS A 146 5.70 13.73 -19.70
N ASP A 147 4.65 13.05 -19.26
CA ASP A 147 3.41 12.87 -20.00
C ASP A 147 2.24 13.59 -19.31
N ASP A 148 2.51 14.32 -18.24
CA ASP A 148 1.51 15.02 -17.45
C ASP A 148 1.42 16.50 -17.85
N VAL A 149 0.67 17.28 -17.06
CA VAL A 149 0.40 18.68 -17.38
C VAL A 149 1.46 19.56 -16.75
N ASP A 150 2.17 20.36 -17.54
CA ASP A 150 3.17 21.31 -17.03
C ASP A 150 2.62 22.72 -16.79
N GLY A 151 3.33 23.47 -15.94
CA GLY A 151 3.14 24.91 -15.75
C GLY A 151 2.14 25.26 -14.64
N THR A 152 1.48 26.42 -14.75
CA THR A 152 0.47 26.83 -13.76
C THR A 152 -0.92 26.71 -14.36
N VAL A 153 -1.76 25.84 -13.78
CA VAL A 153 -3.12 25.57 -14.27
C VAL A 153 -4.12 25.89 -13.16
N PHE A 154 -5.05 26.80 -13.42
CA PHE A 154 -6.05 27.25 -12.43
C PHE A 154 -5.45 27.64 -11.06
N GLY A 155 -4.23 28.20 -11.08
CA GLY A 155 -3.46 28.60 -9.90
C GLY A 155 -2.77 27.47 -9.14
N VAL A 156 -2.84 26.23 -9.64
CA VAL A 156 -2.04 25.09 -9.16
C VAL A 156 -0.72 25.06 -9.93
N ASN A 157 0.39 24.90 -9.21
CA ASN A 157 1.70 24.69 -9.81
C ASN A 157 1.88 23.21 -10.15
N CYS A 158 1.95 22.94 -11.44
CA CYS A 158 2.16 21.64 -12.06
C CYS A 158 3.53 21.52 -12.71
N GLY A 159 4.50 22.35 -12.31
CA GLY A 159 5.87 22.18 -12.75
C GLY A 159 6.58 21.07 -11.98
N ASP A 160 7.40 20.32 -12.69
CA ASP A 160 8.30 19.28 -12.16
C ASP A 160 9.39 19.79 -11.21
N ALA A 161 9.73 21.06 -11.31
CA ALA A 161 10.81 21.68 -10.56
C ALA A 161 10.25 22.66 -9.51
N PRO A 162 10.72 22.61 -8.24
CA PRO A 162 11.76 21.74 -7.68
C PRO A 162 11.25 20.37 -7.16
N GLN A 163 9.95 20.10 -7.28
CA GLN A 163 9.27 18.93 -6.71
C GLN A 163 8.46 18.30 -7.85
N GLY A 164 8.61 17.00 -8.09
CA GLY A 164 7.95 16.29 -9.19
C GLY A 164 6.43 16.26 -9.02
N ASN A 165 5.76 17.34 -9.43
CA ASN A 165 4.33 17.53 -9.25
C ASN A 165 3.60 16.93 -10.44
N TYR A 166 3.05 15.75 -10.24
CA TYR A 166 2.27 15.08 -11.26
C TYR A 166 0.87 15.68 -11.34
N CYS A 167 0.52 16.26 -12.48
CA CYS A 167 -0.77 16.89 -12.72
C CYS A 167 -1.63 16.22 -13.79
N VAL A 168 -2.91 16.04 -13.49
CA VAL A 168 -3.91 15.61 -14.46
C VAL A 168 -5.00 16.66 -14.58
N ARG A 169 -5.49 16.90 -15.79
CA ARG A 169 -6.57 17.85 -16.07
C ARG A 169 -7.66 17.23 -16.92
N LEU A 170 -8.77 17.95 -17.03
CA LEU A 170 -9.78 17.75 -18.07
C LEU A 170 -9.78 18.92 -19.05
#